data_AF-A0AAN7I257-F1
#
_entry.id   AF-A0AAN7I257-F1
#
_cell.length_a   1.000
_cell.length_b   1.000
_cell.length_c   1.000
_cell.angle_alpha   90.00
_cell.angle_beta   90.00
_cell.angle_gamma   90.00
#
_symmetry.space_group_name_H-M   'P 1'
#
loop_
_entity.id
_entity.type
_entity.pdbx_description
1 polymer ?
#
loop_
_entity_poly.entity_id
_entity_poly.type
_entity_poly.pdbx_seq_one_letter_code
_entity_poly.pdbx_strand_id
1 'polypeptide(L)'
;MPMQKDLEHIHNEIQEILRESKQLSHRRYTSNDIQGLQERLQKIDAQYKEGIIDDRNKQDLNDDAYEHQGQGQVADDIAKVHETLSKMLQRVAE
;
A
#
# COMPACT_ATOMS: atom_id res chain seq x y z
N MET A 1 17.54 17.71 1.27
CA MET A 1 17.29 16.83 0.11
C MET A 1 16.00 16.07 0.42
N PRO A 2 14.94 16.17 -0.40
CA PRO A 2 13.74 15.39 -0.12
C PRO A 2 14.09 13.92 -0.37
N MET A 3 13.97 13.10 0.66
CA MET A 3 14.08 11.64 0.52
C MET A 3 12.90 11.20 -0.36
N GLN A 4 13.14 11.06 -1.67
CA GLN A 4 12.27 10.23 -2.50
C GLN A 4 12.26 8.86 -1.82
N LYS A 5 11.11 8.46 -1.28
CA LYS A 5 10.94 7.08 -0.85
C LYS A 5 10.93 6.26 -2.13
N ASP A 6 11.96 5.45 -2.33
CA ASP A 6 12.02 4.53 -3.46
C ASP A 6 10.78 3.64 -3.47
N LEU A 7 10.27 3.35 -4.67
CA LEU A 7 9.10 2.51 -4.89
C LEU A 7 9.23 1.15 -4.14
N GLU A 8 10.45 0.64 -4.04
CA GLU A 8 10.79 -0.57 -3.29
C GLU A 8 10.46 -0.46 -1.79
N HIS A 9 10.69 0.71 -1.17
CA HIS A 9 10.37 0.93 0.24
C HIS A 9 8.87 0.84 0.48
N ILE A 10 8.08 1.41 -0.42
CA ILE A 10 6.63 1.38 -0.34
C ILE A 10 6.09 -0.02 -0.60
N HIS A 11 6.63 -0.71 -1.62
CA HIS A 11 6.30 -2.10 -1.86
C HIS A 11 6.57 -2.97 -0.62
N ASN A 12 7.72 -2.78 0.04
CA ASN A 12 8.02 -3.47 1.30
C ASN A 12 7.03 -3.13 2.42
N GLU A 13 6.65 -1.85 2.59
CA GLU A 13 5.63 -1.46 3.58
C GLU A 13 4.28 -2.14 3.28
N ILE A 14 3.86 -2.22 2.02
CA ILE A 14 2.60 -2.88 1.62
C ILE A 14 2.68 -4.39 1.90
N GLN A 15 3.80 -5.03 1.58
CA GLN A 15 4.02 -6.46 1.87
C GLN A 15 4.03 -6.73 3.39
N GLU A 16 4.57 -5.82 4.20
CA GLU A 16 4.46 -5.90 5.66
C GLU A 16 3.01 -5.81 6.12
N ILE A 17 2.22 -4.85 5.64
CA ILE A 17 0.79 -4.74 5.99
C ILE A 17 0.02 -6.00 5.55
N LEU A 18 0.35 -6.58 4.40
CA LEU A 18 -0.24 -7.85 3.95
C LEU A 18 0.14 -9.01 4.88
N ARG A 19 1.39 -9.07 5.35
CA ARG A 19 1.85 -10.09 6.28
C ARG A 19 1.21 -9.94 7.65
N GLU A 20 1.16 -8.70 8.17
CA GLU A 20 0.52 -8.36 9.43
C GLU A 20 -0.98 -8.65 9.40
N SER A 21 -1.68 -8.33 8.30
CA SER A 21 -3.11 -8.63 8.16
C SER A 21 -3.37 -10.14 8.13
N LYS A 22 -2.55 -10.93 7.43
CA LYS A 22 -2.63 -12.41 7.49
C LYS A 22 -2.37 -12.95 8.89
N GLN A 23 -1.37 -12.43 9.60
CA GLN A 23 -1.09 -12.84 10.97
C GLN A 23 -2.23 -12.45 11.92
N LEU A 24 -2.78 -11.25 11.76
CA LEU A 24 -3.92 -10.75 12.51
C LEU A 24 -5.15 -11.63 12.29
N SER A 25 -5.39 -12.07 11.05
CA SER A 25 -6.48 -13.00 10.71
C SER A 25 -6.38 -14.38 11.39
N HIS A 26 -5.20 -14.80 11.87
CA HIS A 26 -5.02 -16.07 12.57
C HIS A 26 -5.20 -15.97 14.09
N ARG A 27 -5.35 -14.76 14.65
CA ARG A 27 -5.61 -14.52 16.08
C ARG A 27 -6.98 -13.89 16.28
N ARG A 28 -7.38 -13.65 17.52
CA ARG A 28 -8.54 -12.77 17.78
C ARG A 28 -8.13 -11.33 17.44
N TYR A 29 -8.90 -10.68 16.59
CA TYR A 29 -8.71 -9.30 16.18
C TYR A 29 -10.02 -8.53 16.33
N THR A 30 -9.90 -7.21 16.45
CA THR A 30 -11.01 -6.28 16.60
C THR A 30 -11.05 -5.32 15.42
N SER A 31 -12.15 -4.58 15.27
CA SER A 31 -12.27 -3.54 14.23
C SER A 31 -11.19 -2.47 14.37
N ASN A 32 -10.73 -2.17 15.60
CA ASN A 32 -9.64 -1.22 15.85
C ASN A 32 -8.29 -1.72 15.28
N ASP A 33 -8.02 -3.03 15.37
CA ASP A 33 -6.78 -3.60 14.83
C ASP A 33 -6.75 -3.50 13.30
N ILE A 34 -7.91 -3.68 12.66
CA ILE A 34 -8.06 -3.54 11.20
C ILE A 34 -7.95 -2.08 10.79
N GLN A 35 -8.56 -1.17 11.57
CA GLN A 35 -8.53 0.26 11.30
C GLN A 35 -7.10 0.79 11.29
N GLY A 36 -6.25 0.36 12.24
CA GLY A 36 -4.83 0.75 12.24
C GLY A 36 -4.06 0.31 10.97
N LEU A 37 -4.39 -0.87 10.41
CA LEU A 37 -3.81 -1.32 9.15
C LEU A 37 -4.36 -0.54 7.94
N GLN A 38 -5.65 -0.17 7.96
CA GLN A 38 -6.26 0.66 6.93
C GLN A 38 -5.68 2.08 6.92
N GLU A 39 -5.45 2.69 8.08
CA GLU A 39 -4.83 4.00 8.18
C GLU A 39 -3.39 4.01 7.64
N ARG A 40 -2.62 2.93 7.87
CA ARG A 40 -1.29 2.77 7.27
C ARG A 40 -1.37 2.64 5.75
N LEU A 41 -2.30 1.83 5.25
CA LEU A 41 -2.51 1.66 3.81
C LEU A 41 -2.94 2.97 3.14
N GLN A 42 -3.84 3.74 3.76
CA GLN A 42 -4.26 5.05 3.24
C GLN A 42 -3.12 6.06 3.15
N LYS A 43 -2.18 6.04 4.11
CA LYS A 43 -0.98 6.89 4.03
C LYS A 43 -0.10 6.51 2.83
N ILE A 44 0.02 5.22 2.54
CA ILE A 44 0.77 4.72 1.38
C ILE A 44 0.06 5.10 0.08
N ASP A 45 -1.26 4.89 -0.01
CA ASP A 45 -2.07 5.27 -1.17
C ASP A 45 -2.02 6.78 -1.43
N ALA A 46 -2.06 7.60 -0.39
CA ALA A 46 -1.87 9.05 -0.50
C ALA A 46 -0.47 9.39 -1.04
N GLN A 47 0.60 8.81 -0.49
CA GLN A 47 1.97 9.03 -0.96
C GLN A 47 2.17 8.58 -2.42
N TYR A 48 1.49 7.50 -2.84
CA TYR A 48 1.48 7.01 -4.21
C TYR A 48 0.73 7.96 -5.14
N LYS A 49 -0.48 8.39 -4.78
CA LYS A 49 -1.29 9.32 -5.57
C LYS A 49 -0.69 10.72 -5.69
N GLU A 50 -0.01 11.18 -4.65
CA GLU A 50 0.66 12.49 -4.66
C GLU A 50 1.93 12.51 -5.54
N GLY A 51 2.34 11.35 -6.11
CA GLY A 51 3.56 11.28 -6.91
C GLY A 51 4.81 11.61 -6.07
N ILE A 52 4.75 11.38 -4.75
CA ILE A 52 5.93 11.38 -3.88
C ILE A 52 6.77 10.13 -4.17
N ILE A 53 6.09 9.05 -4.55
CA ILE A 53 6.66 7.80 -5.05
C ILE A 53 6.70 7.90 -6.57
N ASP A 54 7.81 8.40 -7.07
CA ASP A 54 7.98 8.73 -8.47
C ASP A 54 9.32 8.19 -8.93
N ASP A 55 9.29 7.08 -9.68
CA ASP A 55 10.46 6.55 -10.39
C ASP A 55 10.74 7.36 -11.66
N ARG A 56 9.85 8.32 -12.00
CA ARG A 56 10.06 9.20 -13.14
C ARG A 56 11.29 10.05 -12.91
N ASN A 57 12.17 10.05 -13.88
CA ASN A 57 13.21 11.06 -13.95
C ASN A 57 12.54 12.40 -14.23
N LYS A 58 12.43 13.29 -13.24
CA LYS A 58 11.80 14.62 -13.40
C LYS A 58 12.44 15.50 -14.49
N GLN A 59 13.59 15.10 -15.04
CA GLN A 59 14.26 15.75 -16.17
C GLN A 59 13.91 15.14 -17.53
N ASP A 60 13.27 13.97 -17.57
CA ASP A 60 12.88 13.29 -18.80
C ASP A 60 11.37 13.41 -19.01
N LEU A 61 11.00 14.22 -20.00
CA LEU A 61 9.60 14.51 -20.35
C LEU A 61 8.91 13.34 -21.09
N ASN A 62 9.65 12.28 -21.43
CA ASN A 62 9.11 11.07 -22.07
C ASN A 62 8.99 9.90 -21.09
N ASP A 63 9.33 10.09 -19.82
CA ASP A 63 9.27 9.05 -18.81
C ASP A 63 7.83 8.92 -18.30
N ASP A 64 7.01 8.26 -19.11
CA ASP A 64 5.60 8.03 -18.84
C ASP A 64 5.45 7.11 -17.63
N ALA A 65 4.67 7.57 -16.64
CA ALA A 65 4.35 6.81 -15.42
C ALA A 65 3.81 5.38 -15.71
N TYR A 66 3.24 5.17 -16.90
CA TYR A 66 2.65 3.91 -17.32
C TYR A 66 3.66 2.87 -17.86
N GLU A 67 4.91 3.24 -18.17
CA GLU A 67 5.95 2.28 -18.60
C GLU A 67 6.69 1.62 -17.42
N HIS A 68 6.50 2.13 -16.20
CA HIS A 68 7.16 1.62 -15.01
C HIS A 68 6.40 0.41 -14.42
N GLN A 69 6.84 -0.82 -14.77
CA GLN A 69 6.27 -2.07 -14.25
C GLN A 69 6.10 -2.08 -12.72
N GLY A 70 6.96 -1.39 -11.98
CA GLY A 70 6.90 -1.30 -10.53
C GLY A 70 5.66 -0.54 -10.01
N GLN A 71 5.20 0.51 -10.70
CA GLN A 71 4.01 1.25 -10.27
C GLN A 71 2.74 0.41 -10.38
N GLY A 72 2.63 -0.41 -11.42
CA GLY A 72 1.53 -1.36 -11.57
C GLY A 72 1.52 -2.43 -10.47
N GLN A 73 2.69 -2.90 -10.06
CA GLN A 73 2.83 -3.88 -8.99
C GLN A 73 2.42 -3.30 -7.62
N VAL A 74 2.80 -2.05 -7.33
CA VAL A 74 2.39 -1.34 -6.11
C VAL A 74 0.87 -1.14 -6.07
N ALA A 75 0.27 -0.74 -7.19
CA ALA A 75 -1.19 -0.56 -7.26
C ALA A 75 -1.94 -1.88 -7.04
N ASP A 76 -1.48 -2.98 -7.65
CA ASP A 76 -2.08 -4.31 -7.47
C ASP A 76 -1.95 -4.79 -6.01
N ASP A 77 -0.81 -4.55 -5.37
CA ASP A 77 -0.59 -4.89 -3.98
C ASP A 77 -1.48 -4.05 -3.03
N ILE A 78 -1.61 -2.73 -3.26
CA ILE A 78 -2.54 -1.88 -2.51
C ILE A 78 -3.96 -2.42 -2.60
N ALA A 79 -4.42 -2.79 -3.80
CA ALA A 79 -5.75 -3.33 -4.02
C ALA A 79 -5.96 -4.66 -3.27
N LYS A 80 -4.98 -5.57 -3.30
CA LYS A 80 -5.03 -6.84 -2.56
C LYS A 80 -5.10 -6.64 -1.05
N VAL A 81 -4.33 -5.69 -0.51
CA VAL A 81 -4.38 -5.39 0.94
C VAL A 81 -5.74 -4.78 1.29
N HIS A 82 -6.25 -3.85 0.48
CA HIS A 82 -7.58 -3.28 0.66
C HIS A 82 -8.66 -4.36 0.72
N GLU A 83 -8.67 -5.28 -0.25
CA GLU A 83 -9.64 -6.38 -0.27
C GLU A 83 -9.52 -7.27 0.97
N THR A 84 -8.30 -7.59 1.39
CA THR A 84 -8.04 -8.41 2.58
C THR A 84 -8.57 -7.75 3.84
N LEU A 85 -8.26 -6.47 4.06
CA LEU A 85 -8.71 -5.72 5.23
C LEU A 85 -10.24 -5.54 5.22
N SER A 86 -10.85 -5.28 4.07
CA SER A 86 -12.31 -5.18 3.95
C SER A 86 -13.01 -6.50 4.30
N LYS A 87 -12.48 -7.65 3.85
CA LYS A 87 -13.00 -8.98 4.22
C LYS A 87 -12.86 -9.24 5.72
N MET A 88 -11.75 -8.84 6.33
CA MET A 88 -11.56 -8.96 7.78
C MET A 88 -12.54 -8.07 8.55
N LEU A 89 -12.78 -6.84 8.08
CA LEU A 89 -13.70 -5.90 8.73
C LEU A 89 -15.13 -6.45 8.71
N GLN A 90 -15.54 -7.00 7.56
CA GLN A 90 -16.85 -7.63 7.40
C GLN A 90 -17.05 -8.78 8.41
N ARG A 91 -16.04 -9.63 8.60
CA ARG A 91 -16.09 -10.76 9.56
C ARG A 91 -16.19 -10.34 11.03
N VAL A 92 -15.78 -9.11 11.38
CA VAL A 92 -15.90 -8.59 12.76
C VAL A 92 -17.23 -7.86 12.97
N ALA A 93 -17.86 -7.42 11.88
CA ALA A 93 -19.18 -6.78 11.91
C ALA A 93 -20.34 -7.79 11.96
N GLU A 94 -20.08 -9.07 11.64
CA GLU A 94 -21.00 -10.22 11.80
C GLU A 94 -20.91 -10.83 13.22
#